data_AF-A0A9D1R3E3-F1
#
_entry.id   AF-A0A9D1R3E3-F1
#
_cell.length_a   1.000
_cell.length_b   1.000
_cell.length_c   1.000
_cell.angle_alpha   90.00
_cell.angle_beta   90.00
_cell.angle_gamma   90.00
#
_symmetry.space_group_name_H-M   'P 1'
#
loop_
_entity.id
_entity.type
_entity.pdbx_description
1 polymer ?
#
loop_
_entity_poly.entity_id
_entity_poly.type
_entity_poly.pdbx_seq_one_letter_code
_entity_poly.pdbx_strand_id
1 'polypeptide(L)'
;MENFIPAIRTDRLREMKGYDERNYSFIDRASYRIIEKIQTLQEGCEAFFGVEATQNDVYFYLIDNQANTYLSIYEIYQLLLEISRREGMQFVVNALKKQLRLKIRRSPDPKKKEEWLHQQEFEYRGIRYHIRETVDPGRCGEIEIPDMDFKISYRKLFVLINLIQEKSNALFLRGGQNKKYANGILRLFVVLLSKHEEIPLLTGLGWRYDAGSDQFSFQPPGAENERNKRKYYLTKQEFDTIMK
;
A
#
# COMPACT_ATOMS: atom_id res chain seq x y z
N MET A 1 -5.63 -10.64 2.34
CA MET A 1 -5.62 -9.99 1.00
C MET A 1 -5.79 -10.98 -0.14
N GLU A 2 -5.14 -12.15 -0.09
CA GLU A 2 -5.24 -13.15 -1.16
C GLU A 2 -6.70 -13.53 -1.48
N ASN A 3 -7.55 -13.80 -0.49
CA ASN A 3 -8.95 -14.13 -0.75
C ASN A 3 -9.83 -12.90 -1.03
N PHE A 4 -9.41 -11.71 -0.60
CA PHE A 4 -10.16 -10.47 -0.77
C PHE A 4 -10.19 -9.99 -2.22
N ILE A 5 -9.04 -9.97 -2.90
CA ILE A 5 -8.94 -9.46 -4.29
C ILE A 5 -9.87 -10.23 -5.25
N PRO A 6 -9.93 -11.59 -5.24
CA PRO A 6 -10.93 -12.32 -6.01
C PRO A 6 -12.36 -11.98 -5.59
N ALA A 7 -12.64 -11.90 -4.28
CA ALA A 7 -13.99 -11.67 -3.78
C ALA A 7 -14.57 -10.34 -4.30
N ILE A 8 -13.84 -9.23 -4.16
CA ILE A 8 -14.32 -7.93 -4.65
C ILE A 8 -14.46 -7.90 -6.18
N ARG A 9 -13.60 -8.63 -6.92
CA ARG A 9 -13.75 -8.78 -8.38
C ARG A 9 -14.97 -9.60 -8.76
N THR A 10 -15.29 -10.65 -8.01
CA THR A 10 -16.51 -11.44 -8.21
C THR A 10 -17.74 -10.60 -7.89
N ASP A 11 -17.71 -9.81 -6.83
CA ASP A 11 -18.81 -8.90 -6.49
C ASP A 11 -19.04 -7.84 -7.57
N ARG A 12 -17.98 -7.26 -8.14
CA ARG A 12 -18.06 -6.38 -9.32
C ARG A 12 -18.84 -7.04 -10.46
N LEU A 13 -18.52 -8.29 -10.80
CA LEU A 13 -19.19 -9.02 -11.87
C LEU A 13 -20.67 -9.33 -11.54
N ARG A 14 -20.97 -9.65 -10.28
CA ARG A 14 -22.35 -9.88 -9.81
C ARG A 14 -23.18 -8.60 -9.90
N GLU A 15 -22.61 -7.46 -9.51
CA GLU A 15 -23.30 -6.18 -9.60
C GLU A 15 -23.60 -5.82 -11.06
N MET A 16 -22.60 -5.97 -11.95
CA MET A 16 -22.80 -5.80 -13.40
C MET A 16 -23.92 -6.69 -13.94
N LYS A 17 -23.96 -7.96 -13.54
CA LYS A 17 -25.05 -8.88 -13.91
C LYS A 17 -26.40 -8.38 -13.42
N GLY A 18 -26.47 -7.85 -12.20
CA GLY A 18 -27.70 -7.26 -11.65
C GLY A 18 -28.20 -6.04 -12.44
N TYR A 19 -27.29 -5.23 -13.00
CA TYR A 19 -27.65 -4.14 -13.91
C TYR A 19 -28.15 -4.66 -15.26
N ASP A 20 -27.49 -5.68 -15.83
CA ASP A 20 -27.94 -6.34 -17.05
C ASP A 20 -29.38 -6.90 -16.90
N GLU A 21 -29.66 -7.55 -15.76
CA GLU A 21 -30.98 -8.10 -15.42
C GLU A 21 -32.07 -7.01 -15.28
N ARG A 22 -31.67 -5.76 -15.02
CA ARG A 22 -32.56 -4.59 -14.96
C ARG A 22 -32.62 -3.81 -16.28
N ASN A 23 -32.06 -4.35 -17.36
CA ASN A 23 -31.97 -3.73 -18.70
C ASN A 23 -31.15 -2.43 -18.75
N TYR A 24 -30.20 -2.23 -17.82
CA TYR A 24 -29.19 -1.20 -17.99
C TYR A 24 -28.09 -1.71 -18.92
N SER A 25 -27.60 -0.87 -19.83
CA SER A 25 -26.49 -1.18 -20.71
C SER A 25 -25.21 -0.45 -20.27
N PHE A 26 -24.09 -1.16 -20.29
CA PHE A 26 -22.77 -0.58 -20.07
C PHE A 26 -22.19 -0.16 -21.41
N ILE A 27 -21.80 1.12 -21.53
CA ILE A 27 -21.06 1.62 -22.70
C ILE A 27 -19.74 0.87 -22.85
N ASP A 28 -19.01 0.68 -21.74
CA ASP A 28 -17.83 -0.18 -21.66
C ASP A 28 -17.80 -0.94 -20.34
N ARG A 29 -17.89 -2.26 -20.43
CA ARG A 29 -17.79 -3.19 -19.29
C ARG A 29 -16.41 -3.20 -18.63
N ALA A 30 -15.36 -2.88 -19.37
CA ALA A 30 -14.00 -2.80 -18.82
C ALA A 30 -13.83 -1.58 -17.90
N SER A 31 -14.45 -0.45 -18.29
CA SER A 31 -14.45 0.79 -17.50
C SER A 31 -15.26 0.73 -16.19
N TYR A 32 -16.19 -0.22 -16.05
CA TYR A 32 -17.00 -0.33 -14.84
C TYR A 32 -16.12 -0.56 -13.61
N ARG A 33 -16.37 0.22 -12.56
CA ARG A 33 -15.69 0.12 -11.27
C ARG A 33 -16.72 -0.06 -10.16
N ILE A 34 -16.44 -0.97 -9.25
CA ILE A 34 -17.16 -1.06 -7.98
C ILE A 34 -16.40 -0.22 -6.95
N ILE A 35 -17.12 0.61 -6.20
CA ILE A 35 -16.57 1.49 -5.17
C ILE A 35 -17.24 1.13 -3.86
N GLU A 36 -16.44 0.72 -2.89
CA GLU A 36 -16.92 0.16 -1.62
C GLU A 36 -16.09 0.67 -0.45
N LYS A 37 -16.55 0.36 0.77
CA LYS A 37 -15.81 0.66 2.00
C LYS A 37 -15.36 -0.63 2.67
N ILE A 38 -14.19 -0.56 3.30
CA ILE A 38 -13.70 -1.58 4.23
C ILE A 38 -13.45 -0.96 5.60
N GLN A 39 -13.57 -1.76 6.65
CA GLN A 39 -13.28 -1.36 8.02
C GLN A 39 -12.11 -2.19 8.54
N THR A 40 -11.02 -1.53 8.98
CA THR A 40 -9.93 -2.25 9.64
C THR A 40 -10.24 -2.47 11.11
N LEU A 41 -10.06 -3.69 11.58
CA LEU A 41 -10.37 -4.09 12.96
C LEU A 41 -9.09 -4.12 13.80
N GLN A 42 -8.40 -2.99 13.89
CA GLN A 42 -7.16 -2.88 14.67
C GLN A 42 -7.47 -2.35 16.07
N GLU A 43 -6.88 -2.95 17.11
CA GLU A 43 -7.07 -2.48 18.50
C GLU A 43 -6.72 -0.99 18.66
N GLY A 44 -7.70 -0.17 19.02
CA GLY A 44 -7.54 1.27 19.21
C GLY A 44 -7.42 2.09 17.91
N CYS A 45 -7.68 1.51 16.74
CA CYS A 45 -7.77 2.23 15.47
C CYS A 45 -8.69 1.51 14.49
N GLU A 46 -9.98 1.54 14.80
CA GLU A 46 -10.99 1.28 13.78
C GLU A 46 -10.97 2.43 12.77
N ALA A 47 -10.70 2.09 11.51
CA ALA A 47 -10.59 3.08 10.45
C ALA A 47 -11.27 2.55 9.19
N PHE A 48 -11.95 3.47 8.49
CA PHE A 48 -12.57 3.18 7.22
C PHE A 48 -11.64 3.57 6.08
N PHE A 49 -11.56 2.69 5.10
CA PHE A 49 -10.86 2.93 3.85
C PHE A 49 -11.78 2.64 2.69
N GLY A 50 -11.59 3.39 1.63
CA GLY A 50 -12.25 3.13 0.38
C GLY A 50 -11.51 2.07 -0.39
N VAL A 51 -12.26 1.25 -1.10
CA VAL A 51 -11.72 0.29 -2.04
C VAL A 51 -12.42 0.47 -3.39
N GLU A 52 -11.64 0.52 -4.45
CA GLU A 52 -12.13 0.51 -5.82
C GLU A 52 -11.60 -0.75 -6.50
N ALA A 53 -12.47 -1.50 -7.19
CA ALA A 53 -12.04 -2.60 -8.03
C ALA A 53 -12.48 -2.39 -9.48
N THR A 54 -11.49 -2.49 -10.37
CA THR A 54 -11.68 -2.50 -11.82
C THR A 54 -11.47 -3.92 -12.35
N GLN A 55 -11.56 -4.10 -13.67
CA GLN A 55 -11.16 -5.36 -14.30
C GLN A 55 -9.69 -5.70 -14.04
N ASN A 56 -8.83 -4.67 -13.99
CA ASN A 56 -7.38 -4.84 -14.02
C ASN A 56 -6.73 -4.77 -12.63
N ASP A 57 -7.25 -3.93 -11.74
CA ASP A 57 -6.62 -3.68 -10.45
C ASP A 57 -7.61 -3.37 -9.33
N VAL A 58 -7.11 -3.36 -8.11
CA VAL A 58 -7.80 -2.92 -6.90
C VAL A 58 -7.02 -1.75 -6.31
N TYR A 59 -7.70 -0.70 -5.90
CA TYR A 59 -7.12 0.49 -5.30
C TYR A 59 -7.69 0.69 -3.89
N PHE A 60 -6.84 1.16 -2.98
CA PHE A 60 -7.25 1.57 -1.63
C PHE A 60 -7.01 3.06 -1.50
N TYR A 61 -7.94 3.76 -0.86
CA TYR A 61 -7.89 5.21 -0.70
C TYR A 61 -8.46 5.63 0.66
N LEU A 62 -8.13 6.84 1.06
CA LEU A 62 -8.59 7.40 2.33
C LEU A 62 -10.04 7.88 2.19
N ILE A 63 -10.84 7.58 3.21
CA ILE A 63 -12.15 8.18 3.39
C ILE A 63 -12.05 9.04 4.66
N ASP A 64 -12.23 10.34 4.51
CA ASP A 64 -12.31 11.28 5.61
C ASP A 64 -13.14 12.49 5.21
N ASN A 65 -13.95 13.03 6.13
CA ASN A 65 -14.74 14.25 5.92
C ASN A 65 -15.43 14.37 4.54
N GLN A 66 -16.13 13.31 4.10
CA GLN A 66 -16.83 13.23 2.80
C GLN A 66 -15.93 13.29 1.55
N ALA A 67 -14.61 13.32 1.72
CA ALA A 67 -13.62 13.24 0.64
C ALA A 67 -13.10 11.82 0.47
N ASN A 68 -12.90 11.44 -0.80
CA ASN A 68 -12.23 10.21 -1.21
C ASN A 68 -10.87 10.58 -1.79
N THR A 69 -9.80 10.28 -1.07
CA THR A 69 -8.45 10.74 -1.45
C THR A 69 -7.57 9.57 -1.86
N TYR A 70 -7.28 9.49 -3.15
CA TYR A 70 -6.31 8.55 -3.72
C TYR A 70 -4.91 9.16 -3.62
N LEU A 71 -4.00 8.45 -2.97
CA LEU A 71 -2.59 8.84 -2.88
C LEU A 71 -1.74 7.95 -3.78
N SER A 72 -1.02 8.56 -4.71
CA SER A 72 0.04 7.91 -5.46
C SER A 72 1.19 7.49 -4.55
N ILE A 73 2.05 6.58 -5.04
CA ILE A 73 3.26 6.16 -4.31
C ILE A 73 4.18 7.36 -4.03
N TYR A 74 4.21 8.35 -4.93
CA TYR A 74 5.00 9.56 -4.74
C TYR A 74 4.43 10.44 -3.61
N GLU A 75 3.11 10.66 -3.58
CA GLU A 75 2.48 11.44 -2.50
C GLU A 75 2.62 10.75 -1.15
N ILE A 76 2.51 9.41 -1.10
CA ILE A 76 2.80 8.64 0.13
C ILE A 76 4.26 8.86 0.58
N TYR A 77 5.22 8.84 -0.35
CA TYR A 77 6.62 9.14 -0.03
C TYR A 77 6.78 10.55 0.54
N GLN A 78 6.14 11.56 -0.06
CA GLN A 78 6.18 12.95 0.42
C GLN A 78 5.61 13.07 1.84
N LEU A 79 4.49 12.40 2.13
CA LEU A 79 3.93 12.36 3.48
C LEU A 79 4.88 11.69 4.47
N LEU A 80 5.51 10.57 4.10
CA LEU A 80 6.49 9.91 4.95
C LEU A 80 7.73 10.79 5.21
N LEU A 81 8.19 11.53 4.21
CA LEU A 81 9.30 12.47 4.33
C LEU A 81 8.96 13.62 5.27
N GLU A 82 7.74 14.15 5.19
CA GLU A 82 7.27 15.20 6.09
C GLU A 82 7.17 14.71 7.55
N ILE A 83 6.69 13.47 7.77
CA ILE A 83 6.76 12.83 9.10
C ILE A 83 8.21 12.70 9.55
N SER A 84 9.12 12.28 8.67
CA SER A 84 10.55 12.18 8.98
C SER A 84 11.18 13.53 9.35
N ARG A 85 10.75 14.64 8.72
CA ARG A 85 11.21 16.00 9.07
C ARG A 85 10.74 16.43 10.46
N ARG A 86 9.52 16.04 10.86
CA ARG A 86 8.93 16.38 12.18
C ARG A 86 9.42 15.49 13.31
N GLU A 87 9.43 14.18 13.09
CA GLU A 87 9.64 13.16 14.14
C GLU A 87 11.06 12.57 14.13
N GLY A 88 11.83 12.84 13.07
CA GLY A 88 13.16 12.32 12.81
C GLY A 88 13.16 11.17 11.80
N MET A 89 14.12 11.16 10.88
CA MET A 89 14.21 10.16 9.81
C MET A 89 14.22 8.71 10.32
N GLN A 90 14.94 8.48 11.42
CA GLN A 90 15.11 7.14 11.98
C GLN A 90 13.79 6.56 12.50
N PHE A 91 12.84 7.41 12.93
CA PHE A 91 11.52 6.99 13.39
C PHE A 91 10.76 6.28 12.28
N VAL A 92 10.58 6.94 11.13
CA VAL A 92 9.83 6.39 9.98
C VAL A 92 10.57 5.19 9.38
N VAL A 93 11.88 5.31 9.17
CA VAL A 93 12.70 4.23 8.59
C VAL A 93 12.67 2.97 9.47
N ASN A 94 12.72 3.11 10.80
CA ASN A 94 12.61 1.97 11.70
C ASN A 94 11.23 1.31 11.63
N ALA A 95 10.15 2.08 11.58
CA ALA A 95 8.80 1.55 11.46
C ALA A 95 8.63 0.74 10.16
N LEU A 96 9.11 1.28 9.02
CA LEU A 96 9.08 0.58 7.73
C LEU A 96 9.95 -0.68 7.74
N LYS A 97 11.16 -0.63 8.32
CA LYS A 97 12.03 -1.80 8.49
C LYS A 97 11.41 -2.86 9.40
N LYS A 98 10.69 -2.45 10.45
CA LYS A 98 9.91 -3.35 11.32
C LYS A 98 8.79 -4.03 10.52
N GLN A 99 8.04 -3.27 9.71
CA GLN A 99 6.99 -3.81 8.82
C GLN A 99 7.57 -4.85 7.84
N LEU A 100 8.75 -4.60 7.28
CA LEU A 100 9.44 -5.54 6.38
C LEU A 100 9.79 -6.89 7.06
N ARG A 101 10.10 -6.86 8.37
CA ARG A 101 10.49 -8.05 9.14
C ARG A 101 9.29 -8.84 9.67
N LEU A 102 8.12 -8.20 9.79
CA LEU A 102 6.90 -8.88 10.20
C LEU A 102 6.52 -9.98 9.22
N LYS A 103 6.25 -11.17 9.77
CA LYS A 103 5.76 -12.35 9.05
C LYS A 103 4.63 -12.97 9.85
N ILE A 104 3.53 -13.27 9.17
CA ILE A 104 2.44 -14.06 9.74
C ILE A 104 3.00 -15.45 10.06
N ARG A 105 2.79 -15.90 11.30
CA ARG A 105 3.27 -17.21 11.77
C ARG A 105 2.30 -17.77 12.81
N ARG A 106 2.25 -19.10 12.94
CA ARG A 106 1.48 -19.72 14.03
C ARG A 106 2.12 -19.39 15.37
N SER A 107 1.29 -19.28 16.40
CA SER A 107 1.76 -19.14 17.76
C SER A 107 2.64 -20.34 18.14
N PRO A 108 3.82 -20.11 18.73
CA PRO A 108 4.66 -21.18 19.26
C PRO A 108 4.11 -21.74 20.58
N ASP A 109 3.14 -21.06 21.21
CA ASP A 109 2.54 -21.52 22.46
C ASP A 109 1.65 -22.75 22.20
N PRO A 110 1.96 -23.91 22.82
CA PRO A 110 1.18 -25.13 22.65
C PRO A 110 -0.28 -24.99 23.09
N LYS A 111 -0.64 -24.00 23.92
CA LYS A 111 -2.02 -23.69 24.33
C LYS A 111 -2.78 -22.81 23.35
N LYS A 112 -2.10 -22.19 22.38
CA LYS A 112 -2.66 -21.23 21.40
C LYS A 112 -2.32 -21.60 19.96
N LYS A 113 -2.22 -22.90 19.64
CA LYS A 113 -1.75 -23.40 18.32
C LYS A 113 -2.57 -22.90 17.11
N GLU A 114 -3.82 -22.53 17.33
CA GLU A 114 -4.71 -22.00 16.29
C GLU A 114 -4.56 -20.49 16.10
N GLU A 115 -3.87 -19.80 17.00
CA GLU A 115 -3.65 -18.36 16.95
C GLU A 115 -2.53 -18.03 15.94
N TRP A 116 -2.80 -17.04 15.08
CA TRP A 116 -1.83 -16.50 14.14
C TRP A 116 -1.25 -15.20 14.69
N LEU A 117 0.06 -15.17 14.88
CA LEU A 117 0.79 -13.96 15.26
C LEU A 117 0.99 -13.05 14.07
N HIS A 118 0.97 -11.74 14.32
CA HIS A 118 1.18 -10.68 13.32
C HIS A 118 0.16 -10.71 12.18
N GLN A 119 -1.06 -11.13 12.50
CA GLN A 119 -2.20 -11.11 11.59
C GLN A 119 -3.19 -10.04 12.08
N GLN A 120 -3.71 -9.26 11.15
CA GLN A 120 -4.75 -8.26 11.38
C GLN A 120 -5.97 -8.56 10.52
N GLU A 121 -7.15 -8.28 11.06
CA GLU A 121 -8.43 -8.42 10.36
C GLU A 121 -8.91 -7.08 9.79
N PHE A 122 -9.63 -7.17 8.68
CA PHE A 122 -10.50 -6.11 8.18
C PHE A 122 -11.79 -6.72 7.65
N GLU A 123 -12.86 -5.94 7.68
CA GLU A 123 -14.20 -6.35 7.26
C GLU A 123 -14.59 -5.71 5.93
N TYR A 124 -15.24 -6.50 5.08
CA TYR A 124 -15.91 -6.06 3.86
C TYR A 124 -17.23 -6.82 3.73
N ARG A 125 -18.35 -6.08 3.68
CA ARG A 125 -19.72 -6.64 3.58
C ARG A 125 -20.02 -7.75 4.60
N GLY A 126 -19.59 -7.56 5.85
CA GLY A 126 -19.78 -8.52 6.94
C GLY A 126 -18.85 -9.75 6.89
N ILE A 127 -17.92 -9.82 5.93
CA ILE A 127 -16.93 -10.89 5.80
C ILE A 127 -15.57 -10.38 6.29
N ARG A 128 -14.93 -11.15 7.17
CA ARG A 128 -13.59 -10.84 7.68
C ARG A 128 -12.50 -11.41 6.79
N TYR A 129 -11.49 -10.59 6.54
CA TYR A 129 -10.31 -10.91 5.76
C TYR A 129 -9.05 -10.60 6.54
N HIS A 130 -8.00 -11.39 6.30
CA HIS A 130 -6.74 -11.28 7.02
C HIS A 130 -5.63 -10.66 6.17
N ILE A 131 -4.82 -9.82 6.80
CA ILE A 131 -3.56 -9.31 6.29
C ILE A 131 -2.47 -9.43 7.34
N ARG A 132 -1.23 -9.20 6.95
CA ARG A 132 -0.18 -8.98 7.94
C ARG A 132 -0.50 -7.73 8.75
N GLU A 133 -0.28 -7.82 10.05
CA GLU A 133 -0.43 -6.73 10.98
C GLU A 133 0.33 -5.48 10.53
N THR A 134 -0.30 -4.33 10.73
CA THR A 134 0.33 -3.03 10.53
C THR A 134 1.13 -2.65 11.76
N VAL A 135 2.42 -2.35 11.60
CA VAL A 135 3.26 -1.77 12.65
C VAL A 135 2.63 -0.47 13.13
N ASP A 136 2.34 -0.40 14.42
CA ASP A 136 2.07 0.85 15.09
C ASP A 136 3.38 1.68 15.12
N PRO A 137 3.40 2.89 14.53
CA PRO A 137 4.56 3.77 14.61
C PRO A 137 4.87 4.22 16.05
N GLY A 138 3.94 4.09 17.00
CA GLY A 138 4.16 4.34 18.43
C GLY A 138 4.10 5.82 18.84
N ARG A 139 3.80 6.72 17.89
CA ARG A 139 3.48 8.14 18.15
C ARG A 139 2.10 8.48 17.59
N CYS A 140 1.29 9.16 18.39
CA CYS A 140 -0.04 9.64 18.03
C CYS A 140 0.02 11.01 17.33
N GLY A 141 0.75 11.08 16.21
CA GLY A 141 0.85 12.30 15.41
C GLY A 141 -0.11 12.31 14.22
N GLU A 142 -0.31 13.50 13.67
CA GLU A 142 -1.13 13.74 12.48
C GLU A 142 -0.34 14.48 11.40
N ILE A 143 -0.73 14.28 10.15
CA ILE A 143 -0.14 14.94 8.98
C ILE A 143 -1.23 15.48 8.08
N GLU A 144 -1.00 16.69 7.56
CA GLU A 144 -1.85 17.33 6.55
C GLU A 144 -1.60 16.67 5.20
N ILE A 145 -2.67 16.38 4.46
CA ILE A 145 -2.55 15.94 3.08
C ILE A 145 -2.43 17.19 2.20
N PRO A 146 -1.44 17.26 1.28
CA PRO A 146 -1.33 18.38 0.35
C PRO A 146 -2.66 18.65 -0.37
N ASP A 147 -2.99 19.93 -0.52
CA ASP A 147 -4.19 20.42 -1.22
C ASP A 147 -5.52 19.96 -0.61
N MET A 148 -5.51 19.48 0.64
CA MET A 148 -6.70 19.01 1.35
C MET A 148 -6.81 19.66 2.72
N ASP A 149 -8.03 20.04 3.12
CA ASP A 149 -8.30 20.71 4.40
C ASP A 149 -8.41 19.75 5.59
N PHE A 150 -7.83 18.55 5.51
CA PHE A 150 -7.91 17.57 6.58
C PHE A 150 -6.57 16.89 6.87
N LYS A 151 -6.45 16.41 8.11
CA LYS A 151 -5.31 15.68 8.62
C LYS A 151 -5.63 14.20 8.76
N ILE A 152 -4.61 13.37 8.63
CA ILE A 152 -4.71 11.95 8.94
C ILE A 152 -3.69 11.59 10.01
N SER A 153 -4.05 10.66 10.89
CA SER A 153 -3.09 10.11 11.84
C SER A 153 -1.99 9.32 11.13
N TYR A 154 -0.80 9.28 11.71
CA TYR A 154 0.31 8.45 11.20
C TYR A 154 -0.11 7.00 11.09
N ARG A 155 -0.87 6.51 12.08
CA ARG A 155 -1.41 5.16 12.08
C ARG A 155 -2.29 4.89 10.86
N LYS A 156 -3.20 5.81 10.50
CA LYS A 156 -4.06 5.69 9.31
C LYS A 156 -3.25 5.62 8.01
N LEU A 157 -2.18 6.43 7.89
CA LEU A 157 -1.26 6.37 6.75
C LEU A 157 -0.53 5.01 6.67
N PHE A 158 0.00 4.51 7.79
CA PHE A 158 0.70 3.21 7.82
C PHE A 158 -0.23 2.04 7.46
N VAL A 159 -1.50 2.09 7.88
CA VAL A 159 -2.51 1.10 7.49
C VAL A 159 -2.79 1.15 5.99
N LEU A 160 -2.92 2.35 5.40
CA LEU A 160 -3.07 2.50 3.95
C LEU A 160 -1.87 1.90 3.19
N ILE A 161 -0.65 2.23 3.62
CA ILE A 161 0.58 1.68 3.04
C ILE A 161 0.56 0.16 3.09
N ASN A 162 0.15 -0.41 4.22
CA ASN A 162 0.09 -1.86 4.40
C ASN A 162 -0.98 -2.50 3.50
N LEU A 163 -2.17 -1.92 3.37
CA LEU A 163 -3.21 -2.39 2.44
C LEU A 163 -2.70 -2.43 0.99
N ILE A 164 -2.07 -1.35 0.53
CA ILE A 164 -1.46 -1.26 -0.81
C ILE A 164 -0.35 -2.31 -0.98
N GLN A 165 0.53 -2.45 0.01
CA GLN A 165 1.63 -3.41 -0.03
C GLN A 165 1.14 -4.86 -0.05
N GLU A 166 0.17 -5.22 0.79
CA GLU A 166 -0.40 -6.56 0.87
C GLU A 166 -1.16 -6.91 -0.40
N LYS A 167 -1.81 -5.93 -1.05
CA LYS A 167 -2.38 -6.10 -2.39
C LYS A 167 -1.32 -6.46 -3.41
N SER A 168 -0.26 -5.66 -3.49
CA SER A 168 0.83 -5.92 -4.42
C SER A 168 1.52 -7.27 -4.16
N ASN A 169 1.66 -7.66 -2.88
CA ASN A 169 2.16 -8.98 -2.50
C ASN A 169 1.27 -10.10 -3.05
N ALA A 170 -0.04 -10.03 -2.83
CA ALA A 170 -0.99 -11.03 -3.32
C ALA A 170 -0.94 -11.18 -4.86
N LEU A 171 -0.76 -10.07 -5.60
CA LEU A 171 -0.61 -10.10 -7.06
C LEU A 171 0.70 -10.77 -7.49
N PHE A 172 1.83 -10.46 -6.85
CA PHE A 172 3.13 -11.04 -7.20
C PHE A 172 3.27 -12.52 -6.80
N LEU A 173 2.67 -12.92 -5.69
CA LEU A 173 2.75 -14.30 -5.19
C LEU A 173 1.99 -15.28 -6.10
N ARG A 174 0.88 -14.84 -6.70
CA ARG A 174 0.12 -15.61 -7.71
C ARG A 174 0.89 -15.81 -9.02
N GLY A 175 1.68 -14.81 -9.42
CA GLY A 175 2.36 -14.80 -10.72
C GLY A 175 3.62 -15.65 -10.83
N GLY A 176 4.02 -16.42 -9.79
CA GLY A 176 5.14 -17.36 -9.80
C GLY A 176 6.55 -16.74 -9.96
N GLN A 177 6.80 -16.07 -11.08
CA GLN A 177 8.08 -15.45 -11.46
C GLN A 177 8.33 -14.09 -10.79
N ASN A 178 7.30 -13.47 -10.20
CA ASN A 178 7.39 -12.11 -9.65
C ASN A 178 7.54 -12.04 -8.13
N LYS A 179 7.68 -13.19 -7.45
CA LYS A 179 7.81 -13.27 -5.97
C LYS A 179 8.94 -12.39 -5.41
N LYS A 180 9.99 -12.15 -6.19
CA LYS A 180 11.12 -11.26 -5.83
C LYS A 180 10.71 -9.82 -5.52
N TYR A 181 9.57 -9.36 -6.04
CA TYR A 181 9.03 -8.00 -5.82
C TYR A 181 8.12 -7.89 -4.59
N ALA A 182 7.84 -8.99 -3.88
CA ALA A 182 7.10 -8.93 -2.63
C ALA A 182 7.81 -7.99 -1.63
N ASN A 183 7.06 -7.13 -0.97
CA ASN A 183 7.52 -6.02 -0.13
C ASN A 183 8.30 -4.91 -0.85
N GLY A 184 8.17 -4.81 -2.18
CA GLY A 184 8.97 -3.88 -2.99
C GLY A 184 8.66 -2.40 -2.78
N ILE A 185 7.44 -2.04 -2.39
CA ILE A 185 7.07 -0.64 -2.11
C ILE A 185 7.73 -0.21 -0.79
N LEU A 186 7.62 -1.02 0.26
CA LEU A 186 8.27 -0.74 1.55
C LEU A 186 9.79 -0.62 1.41
N ARG A 187 10.43 -1.48 0.61
CA ARG A 187 11.88 -1.36 0.32
C ARG A 187 12.22 -0.06 -0.39
N LEU A 188 11.40 0.34 -1.35
CA LEU A 188 11.57 1.62 -2.05
C LEU A 188 11.51 2.79 -1.07
N PHE A 189 10.46 2.86 -0.24
CA PHE A 189 10.34 3.95 0.75
C PHE A 189 11.52 4.00 1.72
N VAL A 190 12.00 2.85 2.21
CA VAL A 190 13.19 2.83 3.07
C VAL A 190 14.41 3.43 2.34
N VAL A 191 14.63 3.07 1.08
CA VAL A 191 15.75 3.62 0.30
C VAL A 191 15.60 5.11 0.07
N LEU A 192 14.44 5.57 -0.41
CA LEU A 192 14.19 6.99 -0.72
C LEU A 192 14.32 7.90 0.50
N LEU A 193 14.07 7.37 1.70
CA LEU A 193 14.24 8.09 2.96
C LEU A 193 15.65 7.99 3.55
N SER A 194 16.42 6.94 3.21
CA SER A 194 17.72 6.69 3.86
C SER A 194 18.92 7.16 3.03
N LYS A 195 18.72 7.51 1.76
CA LYS A 195 19.80 7.84 0.83
C LYS A 195 19.71 9.31 0.43
N HIS A 196 20.85 9.97 0.39
CA HIS A 196 20.99 11.41 0.14
C HIS A 196 21.89 11.65 -1.09
N GLU A 197 21.72 10.81 -2.10
CA GLU A 197 22.53 10.82 -3.31
C GLU A 197 21.76 10.21 -4.49
N GLU A 198 22.18 10.55 -5.71
CA GLU A 198 21.66 9.95 -6.93
C GLU A 198 22.08 8.48 -7.02
N ILE A 199 21.11 7.59 -7.27
CA ILE A 199 21.36 6.14 -7.39
C ILE A 199 21.01 5.72 -8.81
N PRO A 200 21.97 5.21 -9.62
CA PRO A 200 21.73 4.91 -11.04
C PRO A 200 20.54 3.98 -11.30
N LEU A 201 20.32 2.99 -10.43
CA LEU A 201 19.16 2.11 -10.51
C LEU A 201 17.84 2.88 -10.36
N LEU A 202 17.77 3.80 -9.39
CA LEU A 202 16.59 4.62 -9.15
C LEU A 202 16.35 5.60 -10.29
N THR A 203 17.41 6.22 -10.82
CA THR A 203 17.36 7.09 -11.99
C THR A 203 16.72 6.39 -13.18
N GLY A 204 17.11 5.13 -13.44
CA GLY A 204 16.53 4.30 -14.49
C GLY A 204 15.03 4.01 -14.31
N LEU A 205 14.54 4.00 -13.06
CA LEU A 205 13.12 3.85 -12.71
C LEU A 205 12.36 5.18 -12.71
N GLY A 206 13.05 6.30 -12.92
CA GLY A 206 12.48 7.65 -12.90
C GLY A 206 12.58 8.37 -11.55
N TRP A 207 13.28 7.81 -10.57
CA TRP A 207 13.51 8.48 -9.29
C TRP A 207 14.85 9.22 -9.34
N ARG A 208 14.83 10.55 -9.16
CA ARG A 208 16.02 11.39 -9.19
C ARG A 208 16.19 12.14 -7.88
N TYR A 209 17.41 12.14 -7.36
CA TYR A 209 17.73 12.86 -6.15
C TYR A 209 18.02 14.32 -6.46
N ASP A 210 17.37 15.23 -5.73
CA ASP A 210 17.63 16.66 -5.80
C ASP A 210 18.41 17.10 -4.56
N ALA A 211 19.69 17.41 -4.75
CA ALA A 211 20.56 17.89 -3.68
C ALA A 211 20.14 19.26 -3.11
N GLY A 212 19.40 20.07 -3.88
CA GLY A 212 18.91 21.37 -3.43
C GLY A 212 17.76 21.25 -2.43
N SER A 213 16.90 20.26 -2.61
CA SER A 213 15.75 20.00 -1.74
C SER A 213 15.90 18.78 -0.81
N ASP A 214 17.06 18.11 -0.86
CA ASP A 214 17.42 16.91 -0.07
C ASP A 214 16.33 15.83 -0.11
N GLN A 215 15.83 15.53 -1.31
CA GLN A 215 14.74 14.60 -1.52
C GLN A 215 14.74 14.00 -2.92
N PHE A 216 14.03 12.89 -3.10
CA PHE A 216 13.82 12.30 -4.42
C PHE A 216 12.57 12.89 -5.10
N SER A 217 12.70 13.23 -6.36
CA SER A 217 11.58 13.56 -7.26
C SER A 217 11.30 12.37 -8.19
N PHE A 218 10.03 12.24 -8.61
CA PHE A 218 9.64 11.22 -9.58
C PHE A 218 9.43 11.87 -10.96
N GLN A 219 10.25 11.47 -11.92
CA GLN A 219 10.19 11.87 -13.33
C GLN A 219 10.04 10.60 -14.18
N PRO A 220 8.88 10.33 -14.79
CA PRO A 220 8.67 9.10 -15.54
C PRO A 220 9.68 8.96 -16.69
N PRO A 221 10.29 7.79 -16.86
CA PRO A 221 11.24 7.58 -17.96
C PRO A 221 10.52 7.68 -19.31
N GLY A 222 11.16 8.31 -20.29
CA GLY A 222 10.56 8.55 -21.62
C GLY A 222 10.27 7.29 -22.44
N ALA A 223 10.93 6.16 -22.13
CA ALA A 223 10.67 4.86 -22.74
C ALA A 223 10.22 3.84 -21.69
N GLU A 224 9.06 3.20 -21.92
CA GLU A 224 8.59 2.11 -21.07
C GLU A 224 9.27 0.79 -21.46
N ASN A 225 10.05 0.24 -20.52
CA ASN A 225 10.49 -1.16 -20.57
C ASN A 225 9.80 -1.97 -19.46
N GLU A 226 9.94 -3.30 -19.47
CA GLU A 226 9.32 -4.16 -18.44
C GLU A 226 9.74 -3.81 -17.00
N ARG A 227 10.95 -3.30 -16.80
CA ARG A 227 11.44 -2.88 -15.48
C ARG A 227 10.78 -1.58 -15.03
N ASN A 228 10.57 -0.64 -15.94
CA ASN A 228 9.93 0.66 -15.72
C ASN A 228 8.43 0.49 -15.39
N LYS A 229 7.77 -0.54 -15.92
CA LYS A 229 6.41 -0.94 -15.47
C LYS A 229 6.35 -1.28 -13.98
N ARG A 230 7.49 -1.65 -13.37
CA ARG A 230 7.64 -1.96 -11.94
C ARG A 230 8.43 -0.88 -11.19
N LYS A 231 8.36 0.38 -11.63
CA LYS A 231 9.07 1.55 -11.07
C LYS A 231 8.89 1.77 -9.56
N TYR A 232 7.79 1.28 -8.99
CA TYR A 232 7.51 1.40 -7.55
C TYR A 232 7.94 0.19 -6.71
N TYR A 233 8.65 -0.78 -7.29
CA TYR A 233 8.99 -2.04 -6.62
C TYR A 233 10.48 -2.32 -6.71
N LEU A 234 11.14 -2.33 -5.55
CA LEU A 234 12.50 -2.86 -5.42
C LEU A 234 12.46 -4.35 -5.04
N THR A 235 13.23 -5.16 -5.75
CA THR A 235 13.52 -6.53 -5.33
C THR A 235 14.37 -6.53 -4.06
N LYS A 236 14.41 -7.67 -3.38
CA LYS A 236 15.29 -7.84 -2.21
C LYS A 236 16.75 -7.59 -2.57
N GLN A 237 17.22 -8.12 -3.70
CA GLN A 237 18.61 -7.97 -4.14
C GLN A 237 18.95 -6.51 -4.45
N GLU A 238 18.09 -5.79 -5.18
CA GLU A 238 18.30 -4.36 -5.47
C GLU A 238 18.38 -3.54 -4.17
N PHE A 239 17.48 -3.80 -3.23
CA PHE A 239 17.48 -3.16 -1.91
C PHE A 239 18.75 -3.46 -1.12
N ASP A 240 19.14 -4.74 -1.02
CA ASP A 240 20.34 -5.16 -0.29
C ASP A 240 21.61 -4.57 -0.93
N THR A 241 21.65 -4.40 -2.26
CA THR A 241 22.78 -3.74 -2.95
C THR A 241 22.85 -2.25 -2.65
N ILE A 242 21.71 -1.55 -2.64
CA ILE A 242 21.67 -0.10 -2.36
C ILE A 242 21.98 0.18 -0.88
N MET A 243 21.51 -0.66 0.03
CA MET A 243 21.60 -0.44 1.47
C MET A 243 22.91 -0.94 2.11
N LYS A 244 23.79 -1.57 1.33
CA LYS A 244 25.18 -1.81 1.72
C LYS A 244 25.95 -0.50 1.81
#